data_AF-A0A7J4REU9-F1
#
_entry.id   AF-A0A7J4REU9-F1
#
_cell.length_a   1.000
_cell.length_b   1.000
_cell.length_c   1.000
_cell.angle_alpha   90.00
_cell.angle_beta   90.00
_cell.angle_gamma   90.00
#
_symmetry.space_group_name_H-M   'P 1'
#
loop_
_entity.id
_entity.type
_entity.pdbx_description
1 polymer ?
#
loop_
_entity_poly.entity_id
_entity_poly.type
_entity_poly.pdbx_seq_one_letter_code
_entity_poly.pdbx_strand_id
1 'polypeptide(L)'
;MLHRAAVEAWTSDKWGQPSVQIAEWLIEGDVVQAFIRLQRGALIIDATVDETGHLRCKNHLHIPFDQWNPGSIQANRTRDSRVRFRHRHAEITLSARFRAPEWGQALLEEWLMAQRGEETRPKSSEQRLAAIRRSKASIERYLEQSNLDYAMEMLATTQVSLDNSARDLA
;
A
#
# COMPACT_ATOMS: atom_id res chain seq x y z
N MET A 1 16.38 -12.66 -4.39
CA MET A 1 16.58 -12.32 -5.82
C MET A 1 15.71 -13.14 -6.76
N LEU A 2 15.52 -14.45 -6.52
CA LEU A 2 14.71 -15.33 -7.37
C LEU A 2 13.25 -14.87 -7.54
N HIS A 3 12.60 -14.46 -6.43
CA HIS A 3 11.20 -14.08 -6.44
C HIS A 3 10.90 -12.83 -7.27
N ARG A 4 11.78 -11.81 -7.22
CA ARG A 4 11.61 -10.59 -8.02
C ARG A 4 11.69 -10.87 -9.52
N ALA A 5 12.70 -11.63 -9.95
CA ALA A 5 12.84 -12.02 -11.36
C ALA A 5 11.63 -12.83 -11.85
N ALA A 6 11.10 -13.72 -11.00
CA ALA A 6 9.89 -14.49 -11.30
C ALA A 6 8.65 -13.58 -11.46
N VAL A 7 8.52 -12.55 -10.62
CA VAL A 7 7.45 -11.54 -10.74
C VAL A 7 7.60 -10.70 -12.01
N GLU A 8 8.80 -10.27 -12.35
CA GLU A 8 9.09 -9.51 -13.58
C GLU A 8 8.75 -10.34 -14.83
N ALA A 9 9.24 -11.59 -14.87
CA ALA A 9 8.98 -12.51 -15.97
C ALA A 9 7.47 -12.80 -16.13
N TRP A 10 6.78 -13.10 -15.02
CA TRP A 10 5.34 -13.35 -15.05
C TRP A 10 4.53 -12.11 -15.48
N THR A 11 4.94 -10.92 -15.03
CA THR A 11 4.28 -9.67 -15.43
C THR A 11 4.40 -9.45 -16.93
N SER A 12 5.61 -9.63 -17.48
CA SER A 12 5.85 -9.50 -18.92
C SER A 12 5.07 -10.52 -19.74
N ASP A 13 5.02 -11.78 -19.30
CA ASP A 13 4.29 -12.85 -19.98
C ASP A 13 2.77 -12.64 -19.96
N LYS A 14 2.20 -12.36 -18.78
CA LYS A 14 0.73 -12.26 -18.62
C LYS A 14 0.13 -10.94 -19.05
N TRP A 15 0.85 -9.83 -18.86
CA TRP A 15 0.33 -8.49 -19.13
C TRP A 15 0.91 -7.85 -20.39
N GLY A 16 1.83 -8.54 -21.07
CA GLY A 16 2.47 -8.03 -22.29
C GLY A 16 3.30 -6.77 -22.08
N GLN A 17 3.64 -6.44 -20.83
CA GLN A 17 4.40 -5.24 -20.47
C GLN A 17 5.31 -5.52 -19.27
N PRO A 18 6.48 -4.85 -19.18
CA PRO A 18 7.35 -4.98 -18.02
C PRO A 18 6.75 -4.25 -16.80
N SER A 19 7.10 -4.73 -15.61
CA SER A 19 6.83 -4.00 -14.36
C SER A 19 7.70 -2.75 -14.28
N VAL A 20 7.10 -1.60 -13.98
CA VAL A 20 7.81 -0.33 -13.76
C VAL A 20 8.46 -0.32 -12.37
N GLN A 21 7.73 -0.82 -11.37
CA GLN A 21 8.20 -0.91 -10.00
C GLN A 21 7.56 -2.11 -9.32
N ILE A 22 8.28 -2.77 -8.41
CA ILE A 22 7.78 -3.87 -7.59
C ILE A 22 8.01 -3.51 -6.13
N ALA A 23 6.99 -3.71 -5.31
CA ALA A 23 7.07 -3.57 -3.87
C ALA A 23 6.59 -4.85 -3.19
N GLU A 24 7.43 -5.42 -2.34
CA GLU A 24 7.17 -6.68 -1.66
C GLU A 24 6.24 -6.44 -0.47
N TRP A 25 5.10 -7.13 -0.47
CA TRP A 25 4.18 -7.16 0.66
C TRP A 25 4.59 -8.26 1.65
N LEU A 26 4.79 -9.47 1.15
CA LEU A 26 5.28 -10.62 1.90
C LEU A 26 6.06 -11.56 0.98
N ILE A 27 7.25 -11.97 1.41
CA ILE A 27 7.98 -13.11 0.83
C ILE A 27 8.29 -14.06 1.98
N GLU A 28 7.74 -15.27 1.91
CA GLU A 28 7.97 -16.30 2.92
C GLU A 28 7.98 -17.68 2.27
N GLY A 29 9.14 -18.34 2.28
CA GLY A 29 9.32 -19.62 1.59
C GLY A 29 9.04 -19.50 0.08
N ASP A 30 8.04 -20.24 -0.38
CA ASP A 30 7.55 -20.22 -1.75
C ASP A 30 6.49 -19.13 -1.99
N VAL A 31 5.91 -18.54 -0.94
CA VAL A 31 4.84 -17.55 -1.06
C VAL A 31 5.40 -16.18 -1.41
N VAL A 32 4.78 -15.55 -2.42
CA VAL A 32 5.08 -14.18 -2.86
C VAL A 32 3.79 -13.38 -2.97
N GLN A 33 3.71 -12.32 -2.19
CA GLN A 33 2.69 -11.29 -2.29
C GLN A 33 3.36 -9.96 -2.56
N ALA A 34 2.93 -9.27 -3.61
CA ALA A 34 3.59 -8.05 -4.06
C ALA A 34 2.62 -7.08 -4.74
N PHE A 35 3.01 -5.81 -4.71
CA PHE A 35 2.43 -4.76 -5.54
C PHE A 35 3.34 -4.50 -6.74
N ILE A 36 2.74 -4.28 -7.90
CA ILE A 36 3.45 -4.07 -9.15
C ILE A 36 2.87 -2.82 -9.82
N ARG A 37 3.71 -1.83 -10.08
CA ARG A 37 3.36 -0.67 -10.90
C ARG A 37 3.48 -1.08 -12.37
N LEU A 38 2.39 -0.92 -13.11
CA LEU A 38 2.36 -1.08 -14.56
C LEU A 38 2.57 0.29 -15.23
N GLN A 39 2.65 0.34 -16.57
CA GLN A 39 2.70 1.63 -17.25
C GLN A 39 1.40 2.43 -17.05
N ARG A 40 0.25 1.75 -17.13
CA ARG A 40 -1.09 2.34 -16.97
C ARG A 40 -1.92 1.58 -15.94
N GLY A 41 -1.56 1.71 -14.69
CA GLY A 41 -2.26 1.09 -13.57
C GLY A 41 -1.32 0.46 -12.55
N ALA A 42 -1.91 -0.30 -11.64
CA ALA A 42 -1.22 -1.06 -10.62
C ALA A 42 -1.84 -2.46 -10.48
N LEU A 43 -1.04 -3.41 -10.01
CA LEU A 43 -1.44 -4.79 -9.80
C LEU A 43 -1.04 -5.23 -8.40
N ILE A 44 -1.91 -6.02 -7.77
CA ILE A 44 -1.63 -6.73 -6.53
C ILE A 44 -1.64 -8.22 -6.85
N ILE A 45 -0.65 -8.97 -6.41
CA ILE A 45 -0.57 -10.41 -6.65
C ILE A 45 -0.46 -11.20 -5.35
N ASP A 46 -1.07 -12.39 -5.35
CA ASP A 46 -0.86 -13.46 -4.38
C ASP A 46 -0.44 -14.71 -5.16
N ALA A 47 0.78 -15.15 -4.96
CA ALA A 47 1.43 -16.15 -5.80
C ALA A 47 2.35 -17.07 -4.99
N THR A 48 2.76 -18.15 -5.64
CA THR A 48 3.85 -19.02 -5.18
C THR A 48 4.89 -19.21 -6.25
N VAL A 49 6.16 -19.25 -5.88
CA VAL A 49 7.28 -19.54 -6.76
C VAL A 49 7.67 -21.00 -6.58
N ASP A 50 7.65 -21.77 -7.67
CA ASP A 50 8.07 -23.17 -7.60
C ASP A 50 9.59 -23.33 -7.55
N GLU A 51 10.06 -24.57 -7.32
CA GLU A 51 11.48 -24.90 -7.24
C GLU A 51 12.25 -24.57 -8.54
N THR A 52 11.54 -24.46 -9.67
CA THR A 52 12.11 -24.08 -10.96
C THR A 52 12.19 -22.57 -11.17
N GLY A 53 11.72 -21.78 -10.20
CA GLY A 53 11.71 -20.32 -10.23
C GLY A 53 10.55 -19.71 -11.02
N HIS A 54 9.56 -20.51 -11.42
CA HIS A 54 8.38 -20.01 -12.11
C HIS A 54 7.33 -19.54 -11.11
N LEU A 55 6.76 -18.37 -11.38
CA LEU A 55 5.68 -17.81 -10.56
C LEU A 55 4.33 -18.39 -10.99
N ARG A 56 3.63 -18.99 -10.03
CA ARG A 56 2.24 -19.44 -10.13
C ARG A 56 1.35 -18.46 -9.39
N CYS A 57 0.67 -17.61 -10.14
CA CYS A 57 -0.29 -16.65 -9.60
C CYS A 57 -1.56 -17.37 -9.15
N LYS A 58 -1.89 -17.28 -7.86
CA LYS A 58 -3.10 -17.84 -7.26
C LYS A 58 -4.26 -16.87 -7.39
N ASN A 59 -4.00 -15.59 -7.13
CA ASN A 59 -4.98 -14.52 -7.27
C ASN A 59 -4.28 -13.20 -7.60
N HIS A 60 -4.99 -12.28 -8.25
CA HIS A 60 -4.50 -10.94 -8.52
C HIS A 60 -5.64 -9.92 -8.51
N LEU A 61 -5.32 -8.68 -8.13
CA LEU A 61 -6.22 -7.54 -8.26
C LEU A 61 -5.57 -6.50 -9.17
N HIS A 62 -6.16 -6.31 -10.35
CA HIS A 62 -5.75 -5.27 -11.28
C HIS A 62 -6.53 -3.98 -11.05
N ILE A 63 -5.82 -2.87 -10.98
CA ILE A 63 -6.36 -1.52 -10.83
C ILE A 63 -5.92 -0.71 -12.05
N PRO A 64 -6.74 -0.70 -13.12
CA PRO A 64 -6.44 0.09 -14.31
C PRO A 64 -6.48 1.58 -13.96
N PHE A 65 -5.50 2.34 -14.45
CA PHE A 65 -5.42 3.78 -14.21
C PHE A 65 -6.72 4.51 -14.63
N ASP A 66 -7.26 4.18 -15.80
CA ASP A 66 -8.48 4.79 -16.36
C ASP A 66 -9.74 4.54 -15.52
N GLN A 67 -9.69 3.54 -14.65
CA GLN A 67 -10.79 3.11 -13.81
C GLN A 67 -10.61 3.51 -12.34
N TRP A 68 -9.45 4.04 -11.99
CA TRP A 68 -9.15 4.44 -10.64
C TRP A 68 -9.55 5.90 -10.40
N ASN A 69 -10.05 6.16 -9.19
CA ASN A 69 -10.25 7.51 -8.67
C ASN A 69 -9.47 7.67 -7.36
N PRO A 70 -9.00 8.89 -7.03
CA PRO A 70 -8.34 9.15 -5.75
C PRO A 70 -9.18 8.65 -4.56
N GLY A 71 -8.59 7.82 -3.72
CA GLY A 71 -9.25 7.24 -2.54
C GLY A 71 -10.26 6.13 -2.85
N SER A 72 -10.32 5.64 -4.09
CA SER A 72 -11.19 4.51 -4.47
C SER A 72 -10.64 3.14 -4.03
N ILE A 73 -9.37 3.07 -3.65
CA ILE A 73 -8.75 1.87 -3.12
C ILE A 73 -9.03 1.80 -1.62
N GLN A 74 -9.59 0.68 -1.18
CA GLN A 74 -9.85 0.41 0.23
C GLN A 74 -8.93 -0.71 0.71
N ALA A 75 -8.23 -0.50 1.81
CA ALA A 75 -7.48 -1.54 2.50
C ALA A 75 -8.00 -1.68 3.94
N ASN A 76 -8.44 -2.88 4.32
CA ASN A 76 -8.95 -3.13 5.67
C ASN A 76 -8.39 -4.43 6.22
N ARG A 77 -8.06 -4.43 7.52
CA ARG A 77 -7.72 -5.66 8.23
C ARG A 77 -9.00 -6.48 8.46
N THR A 78 -8.97 -7.75 8.11
CA THR A 78 -10.07 -8.69 8.30
C THR A 78 -9.99 -9.34 9.69
N ARG A 79 -11.07 -10.01 10.13
CA ARG A 79 -11.17 -10.64 11.46
C ARG A 79 -10.13 -11.74 11.69
N ASP A 80 -9.67 -12.39 10.63
CA ASP A 80 -8.62 -13.40 10.61
C ASP A 80 -7.21 -12.81 10.52
N SER A 81 -7.04 -11.50 10.76
CA SER A 81 -5.75 -10.82 10.71
C SER A 81 -5.07 -10.91 9.34
N ARG A 82 -5.86 -10.93 8.26
CA ARG A 82 -5.40 -10.71 6.89
C ARG A 82 -5.71 -9.27 6.47
N VAL A 83 -5.15 -8.81 5.36
CA VAL A 83 -5.47 -7.49 4.79
C VAL A 83 -6.22 -7.69 3.49
N ARG A 84 -7.43 -7.15 3.42
CA ARG A 84 -8.23 -7.13 2.20
C ARG A 84 -8.06 -5.81 1.49
N PHE A 85 -7.58 -5.87 0.26
CA PHE A 85 -7.58 -4.76 -0.68
C PHE A 85 -8.80 -4.88 -1.60
N ARG A 86 -9.51 -3.78 -1.80
CA ARG A 86 -10.68 -3.71 -2.67
C ARG A 86 -10.60 -2.49 -3.57
N HIS A 87 -10.98 -2.69 -4.83
CA HIS A 87 -11.22 -1.63 -5.79
C HIS A 87 -12.45 -1.99 -6.62
N ARG A 88 -13.48 -1.14 -6.58
CA ARG A 88 -14.79 -1.38 -7.20
C ARG A 88 -15.38 -2.74 -6.78
N HIS A 89 -15.60 -3.66 -7.72
CA HIS A 89 -16.15 -5.00 -7.49
C HIS A 89 -15.09 -6.09 -7.29
N ALA A 90 -13.81 -5.73 -7.34
CA ALA A 90 -12.71 -6.69 -7.23
C ALA A 90 -11.98 -6.54 -5.89
N GLU A 91 -11.59 -7.66 -5.30
CA GLU A 91 -10.86 -7.70 -4.04
C GLU A 91 -9.84 -8.84 -3.99
N ILE A 92 -8.80 -8.64 -3.18
CA ILE A 92 -7.76 -9.63 -2.89
C ILE A 92 -7.42 -9.58 -1.40
N THR A 93 -7.09 -10.73 -0.81
CA THR A 93 -6.78 -10.83 0.62
C THR A 93 -5.36 -11.35 0.83
N LEU A 94 -4.48 -10.49 1.33
CA LEU A 94 -3.07 -10.76 1.61
C LEU A 94 -2.84 -11.04 3.10
N SER A 95 -1.69 -11.63 3.43
CA SER A 95 -1.32 -11.94 4.83
C SER A 95 -0.87 -10.69 5.58
N ALA A 96 -1.34 -10.41 6.81
CA ALA A 96 -1.07 -9.15 7.51
C ALA A 96 0.13 -9.20 8.48
N ARG A 97 1.26 -9.76 8.06
CA ARG A 97 2.32 -10.12 9.01
C ARG A 97 3.12 -8.94 9.56
N PHE A 98 3.53 -8.01 8.70
CA PHE A 98 4.42 -6.90 9.09
C PHE A 98 4.00 -5.52 8.56
N ARG A 99 2.99 -5.44 7.69
CA ARG A 99 2.60 -4.18 7.06
C ARG A 99 1.15 -3.80 7.39
N ALA A 100 0.98 -2.51 7.68
CA ALA A 100 -0.33 -1.92 7.92
C ALA A 100 -1.12 -1.82 6.59
N PRO A 101 -2.45 -2.05 6.58
CA PRO A 101 -3.28 -1.89 5.39
C PRO A 101 -3.09 -0.54 4.67
N GLU A 102 -2.96 0.53 5.45
CA GLU A 102 -2.85 1.92 5.01
C GLU A 102 -1.57 2.13 4.21
N TRP A 103 -0.49 1.41 4.54
CA TRP A 103 0.75 1.47 3.77
C TRP A 103 0.56 0.97 2.34
N GLY A 104 -0.09 -0.19 2.17
CA GLY A 104 -0.35 -0.75 0.85
C GLY A 104 -1.31 0.12 0.04
N GLN A 105 -2.32 0.69 0.69
CA GLN A 105 -3.25 1.63 0.06
C GLN A 105 -2.53 2.90 -0.39
N ALA A 106 -1.75 3.54 0.49
CA ALA A 106 -1.02 4.76 0.18
C ALA A 106 -0.03 4.56 -0.97
N LEU A 107 0.68 3.42 -1.00
CA LEU A 107 1.60 3.07 -2.07
C LEU A 107 0.89 2.96 -3.43
N LEU A 108 -0.24 2.26 -3.49
CA LEU A 108 -1.00 2.11 -4.73
C LEU A 108 -1.57 3.44 -5.22
N GLU A 109 -2.10 4.25 -4.30
CA GLU A 109 -2.60 5.60 -4.59
C GLU A 109 -1.46 6.52 -5.09
N GLU A 110 -0.27 6.45 -4.49
CA GLU A 110 0.91 7.20 -4.93
C GLU A 110 1.31 6.84 -6.36
N TRP A 111 1.39 5.54 -6.68
CA TRP A 111 1.76 5.07 -8.02
C TRP A 111 0.77 5.52 -9.09
N LEU A 112 -0.52 5.45 -8.80
CA LEU A 112 -1.58 5.89 -9.70
C LEU A 112 -1.61 7.42 -9.83
N MET A 113 -1.37 8.15 -8.74
CA MET A 113 -1.20 9.61 -8.78
C MET A 113 0.00 10.05 -9.63
N ALA A 114 1.12 9.34 -9.56
CA ALA A 114 2.30 9.63 -10.37
C ALA A 114 1.99 9.50 -11.88
N GLN A 115 1.22 8.48 -12.27
CA GLN A 115 0.76 8.29 -13.65
C GLN A 115 -0.16 9.44 -14.10
N ARG A 116 -1.03 9.95 -13.22
CA ARG A 116 -1.84 11.14 -13.51
C ARG A 116 -1.00 12.39 -13.78
N GLY A 117 0.14 12.54 -13.08
CA GLY A 117 1.11 13.59 -13.32
C GLY A 117 1.88 13.45 -14.65
N GLU A 118 2.07 12.22 -15.12
CA GLU A 118 2.71 11.91 -16.41
C GLU A 118 1.75 12.18 -17.59
N GLU A 119 0.46 11.85 -17.45
CA GLU A 119 -0.56 12.09 -18.49
C GLU A 119 -0.98 13.57 -18.62
N THR A 120 -0.76 14.40 -17.58
CA THR A 120 -1.11 15.84 -17.56
C THR A 120 0.00 16.79 -18.05
N ARG A 121 1.00 16.28 -18.78
CA ARG A 121 1.99 17.14 -19.43
C ARG A 121 1.46 17.57 -20.82
N PRO A 122 1.02 18.83 -21.07
CA PRO A 122 1.47 20.10 -20.44
C PRO A 122 0.34 21.10 -20.01
N LYS A 123 0.51 21.80 -18.86
CA LYS A 123 0.38 23.28 -18.67
C LYS A 123 0.33 23.74 -17.19
N SER A 124 0.98 24.87 -16.93
CA SER A 124 0.99 25.72 -15.71
C SER A 124 1.69 25.20 -14.44
N SER A 125 2.80 25.87 -14.11
CA SER A 125 3.54 25.78 -12.84
C SER A 125 2.65 25.98 -11.60
N GLU A 126 1.55 26.71 -11.72
CA GLU A 126 0.62 27.00 -10.62
C GLU A 126 -0.15 25.76 -10.15
N GLN A 127 -0.48 24.85 -11.09
CA GLN A 127 -1.15 23.59 -10.75
C GLN A 127 -0.19 22.62 -10.05
N ARG A 128 1.10 22.63 -10.41
CA ARG A 128 2.16 21.91 -9.68
C ARG A 128 2.29 22.44 -8.25
N LEU A 129 2.29 23.76 -8.08
CA LEU A 129 2.35 24.38 -6.77
C LEU A 129 1.12 24.02 -5.92
N ALA A 130 -0.08 23.96 -6.51
CA ALA A 130 -1.30 23.54 -5.82
C ALA A 130 -1.27 22.05 -5.42
N ALA A 131 -0.72 21.17 -6.26
CA ALA A 131 -0.53 19.76 -5.94
C ALA A 131 0.50 19.54 -4.82
N ILE A 132 1.65 20.24 -4.89
CA ILE A 132 2.68 20.22 -3.84
C ILE A 132 2.10 20.74 -2.52
N ARG A 133 1.29 21.81 -2.53
CA ARG A 133 0.62 22.32 -1.33
C ARG A 133 -0.37 21.31 -0.72
N ARG A 134 -1.13 20.57 -1.55
CA ARG A 134 -2.05 19.53 -1.07
C ARG A 134 -1.33 18.31 -0.52
N SER A 135 -0.24 17.90 -1.16
CA SER A 135 0.63 16.83 -0.66
C SER A 135 1.27 17.23 0.66
N LYS A 136 1.85 18.44 0.74
CA LYS A 136 2.36 19.03 1.98
C LYS A 136 1.29 19.03 3.09
N ALA A 137 0.08 19.52 2.82
CA ALA A 137 -1.00 19.54 3.80
C ALA A 137 -1.43 18.13 4.25
N SER A 138 -1.35 17.13 3.36
CA SER A 138 -1.64 15.74 3.72
C SER A 138 -0.53 15.14 4.59
N ILE A 139 0.74 15.42 4.27
CA ILE A 139 1.90 15.02 5.08
C ILE A 139 1.85 15.69 6.45
N GLU A 140 1.55 17.00 6.51
CA GLU A 140 1.36 17.73 7.76
C GLU A 140 0.23 17.10 8.58
N ARG A 141 -0.91 16.76 7.97
CA ARG A 141 -2.02 16.11 8.67
C ARG A 141 -1.66 14.70 9.16
N TYR A 142 -0.91 13.91 8.38
CA TYR A 142 -0.42 12.61 8.81
C TYR A 142 0.60 12.73 9.95
N LEU A 143 1.48 13.73 9.91
CA LEU A 143 2.44 13.99 10.97
C LEU A 143 1.73 14.48 12.24
N GLU A 144 0.76 15.38 12.12
CA GLU A 144 -0.09 15.81 13.23
C GLU A 144 -0.88 14.64 13.81
N GLN A 145 -1.47 13.78 12.98
CA GLN A 145 -2.21 12.61 13.43
C GLN A 145 -1.29 11.58 14.09
N SER A 146 -0.12 11.30 13.51
CA SER A 146 0.89 10.42 14.13
C SER A 146 1.43 10.99 15.45
N ASN A 147 1.58 12.32 15.55
CA ASN A 147 2.02 12.97 16.76
C ASN A 147 0.90 13.04 17.81
N LEU A 148 -0.36 13.18 17.37
CA LEU A 148 -1.55 13.12 18.22
C LEU A 148 -1.72 11.70 18.79
N ASP A 149 -1.57 10.67 17.96
CA ASP A 149 -1.64 9.27 18.38
C ASP A 149 -0.54 8.96 19.41
N TYR A 150 0.70 9.42 19.17
CA TYR A 150 1.78 9.31 20.14
C TYR A 150 1.51 10.11 21.42
N ALA A 151 0.98 11.33 21.32
CA ALA A 151 0.65 12.16 22.48
C ALA A 151 -0.52 11.54 23.30
N MET A 152 -1.49 10.90 22.64
CA MET A 152 -2.59 10.17 23.28
C MET A 152 -2.09 8.91 23.97
N GLU A 153 -1.18 8.16 23.35
CA GLU A 153 -0.53 7.00 23.96
C GLU A 153 0.30 7.40 25.18
N MET A 154 1.07 8.48 25.08
CA MET A 154 1.82 9.07 26.19
C MET A 154 0.90 9.55 27.32
N LEU A 155 -0.23 10.19 26.99
CA LEU A 155 -1.24 10.60 27.97
C LEU A 155 -1.85 9.40 28.68
N ALA A 156 -2.26 8.37 27.94
CA ALA A 156 -2.81 7.15 28.51
C ALA A 156 -1.81 6.47 29.45
N THR A 157 -0.54 6.39 29.04
CA THR A 157 0.54 5.80 29.85
C THR A 157 0.80 6.63 31.11
N THR A 158 0.80 7.96 30.98
CA THR A 158 0.99 8.88 32.11
C THR A 158 -0.18 8.79 33.09
N GLN A 159 -1.41 8.68 32.60
CA GLN A 159 -2.61 8.57 33.42
C GLN A 159 -2.65 7.26 34.21
N VAL A 160 -2.28 6.14 33.57
CA VAL A 160 -2.09 4.85 34.26
C VAL A 160 -1.03 4.94 35.36
N SER A 161 0.10 5.61 35.09
CA SER A 161 1.14 5.84 36.10
C SER A 161 0.66 6.69 37.28
N LEU A 162 -0.20 7.68 37.02
CA LEU A 162 -0.78 8.56 38.03
C LEU A 162 -1.77 7.81 38.91
N ASP A 163 -2.64 6.99 38.32
CA ASP A 163 -3.61 6.16 39.04
C ASP A 163 -2.94 5.11 39.92
N ASN A 164 -1.84 4.50 39.45
CA ASN A 164 -1.06 3.57 40.25
C ASN A 164 -0.37 4.28 41.43
N SER A 165 0.23 5.45 41.19
CA SER A 165 0.86 6.24 42.26
C SER A 165 -0.15 6.74 43.31
N ALA A 166 -1.38 7.06 42.89
CA ALA A 166 -2.46 7.44 43.79
C ALA A 166 -2.96 6.27 44.64
N ARG A 167 -2.89 5.03 44.13
CA ARG A 167 -3.21 3.81 44.88
C ARG A 167 -2.13 3.44 45.88
N ASP A 168 -0.86 3.68 45.57
CA ASP A 168 0.26 3.39 46.47
C ASP A 168 0.35 4.38 47.65
N LEU A 169 -0.36 5.51 47.57
CA LEU A 169 -0.47 6.53 48.62
C LEU A 169 -1.73 6.42 49.49
N ALA A 170 -2.62 5.46 49.21
CA ALA A 170 -3.87 5.20 49.93
C ALA A 170 -3.74 3.96 50.84
#